data_AF-A0A950Z6V8-F1
#
_entry.id   AF-A0A950Z6V8-F1
#
_cell.length_a   1.000
_cell.length_b   1.000
_cell.length_c   1.000
_cell.angle_alpha   90.00
_cell.angle_beta   90.00
_cell.angle_gamma   90.00
#
_symmetry.space_group_name_H-M   'P 1'
#
loop_
_entity.id
_entity.type
_entity.pdbx_description
1 polymer ?
#
loop_
_entity_poly.entity_id
_entity_poly.type
_entity_poly.pdbx_seq_one_letter_code
_entity_poly.pdbx_strand_id
1 'polypeptide(L)'
;MTKSYSKRQGAERPDVDAETLRLSIQQFVDACRSPALIDSGDQLTIDRASFMVEIRSGRLWIEAWDHERNLARRILAITSQARGRMVCSVHRFAGRPGELTLFDLDHPRNAQKALFSDREKFAEQFRTMLSRQFPGWNITTLSAAMDLQRSFSPVFPRAHVMRGGAHIAAI
;
A
#
# COMPACT_ATOMS: atom_id res chain seq x y z
N MET A 1 24.29 21.55 -43.94
CA MET A 1 23.83 20.21 -43.49
C MET A 1 23.30 20.35 -42.06
N THR A 2 22.00 20.58 -41.91
CA THR A 2 21.37 20.85 -40.60
C THR A 2 20.68 19.58 -40.13
N LYS A 3 21.23 18.94 -39.07
CA LYS A 3 20.65 17.74 -38.47
C LYS A 3 19.35 18.10 -37.73
N SER A 4 18.22 17.74 -38.32
CA SER A 4 16.91 17.78 -37.67
C SER A 4 16.81 16.63 -36.67
N TYR A 5 16.74 16.96 -35.37
CA TYR A 5 16.51 15.97 -34.31
C TYR A 5 15.01 15.61 -34.26
N SER A 6 14.68 14.42 -34.75
CA SER A 6 13.35 13.81 -34.60
C SER A 6 13.10 13.48 -33.12
N LYS A 7 12.14 14.18 -32.52
CA LYS A 7 11.61 13.89 -31.19
C LYS A 7 10.78 12.62 -31.30
N ARG A 8 11.30 11.50 -30.77
CA ARG A 8 10.53 10.26 -30.65
C ARG A 8 9.27 10.53 -29.84
N GLN A 9 8.12 10.54 -30.49
CA GLN A 9 6.82 10.48 -29.86
C GLN A 9 6.76 9.15 -29.09
N GLY A 10 6.77 9.23 -27.76
CA GLY A 10 6.43 8.09 -26.93
C GLY A 10 4.99 7.70 -27.24
N ALA A 11 4.75 6.42 -27.50
CA ALA A 11 3.46 5.88 -27.87
C ALA A 11 2.35 6.43 -26.95
N GLU A 12 1.45 7.20 -27.54
CA GLU A 12 0.27 7.76 -26.90
C GLU A 12 -0.68 6.59 -26.62
N ARG A 13 -0.59 6.04 -25.40
CA ARG A 13 -1.67 5.24 -24.83
C ARG A 13 -2.92 6.13 -24.93
N PRO A 14 -4.08 5.64 -25.43
CA PRO A 14 -5.27 6.45 -25.51
C PRO A 14 -5.51 7.06 -24.12
N ASP A 15 -5.46 8.39 -24.06
CA ASP A 15 -5.63 9.13 -22.82
C ASP A 15 -7.08 8.84 -22.39
N VAL A 16 -7.24 7.92 -21.44
CA VAL A 16 -8.57 7.66 -20.88
C VAL A 16 -8.98 9.00 -20.27
N ASP A 17 -10.10 9.51 -20.75
CA ASP A 17 -10.61 10.81 -20.36
C ASP A 17 -10.55 10.98 -18.83
N ALA A 18 -9.89 12.05 -18.37
CA ALA A 18 -9.64 12.30 -16.96
C ALA A 18 -10.96 12.41 -16.18
N GLU A 19 -12.02 12.87 -16.83
CA GLU A 19 -13.36 12.95 -16.24
C GLU A 19 -13.97 11.56 -16.06
N THR A 20 -13.84 10.67 -17.04
CA THR A 20 -14.22 9.26 -16.91
C THR A 20 -13.50 8.56 -15.74
N LEU A 21 -12.19 8.79 -15.60
CA LEU A 21 -11.42 8.26 -14.47
C LEU A 21 -11.91 8.85 -13.14
N ARG A 22 -12.14 10.16 -13.08
CA ARG A 22 -12.66 10.86 -11.90
C ARG A 22 -13.98 10.28 -11.44
N LEU A 23 -14.92 10.10 -12.37
CA LEU A 23 -16.24 9.53 -12.09
C LEU A 23 -16.15 8.09 -11.57
N SER A 24 -15.32 7.25 -12.19
CA SER A 24 -15.12 5.86 -11.74
C SER A 24 -14.54 5.79 -10.32
N ILE A 25 -13.53 6.62 -10.02
CA ILE A 25 -12.94 6.70 -8.67
C ILE A 25 -13.95 7.21 -7.65
N GLN A 26 -14.71 8.27 -7.99
CA GLN A 26 -15.72 8.83 -7.09
C GLN A 26 -16.82 7.80 -6.78
N GLN A 27 -17.34 7.13 -7.81
CA GLN A 27 -18.33 6.06 -7.65
C GLN A 27 -17.80 4.90 -6.79
N PHE A 28 -16.53 4.54 -6.94
CA PHE A 28 -15.91 3.50 -6.13
C PHE A 28 -15.86 3.91 -4.66
N VAL A 29 -15.38 5.12 -4.35
CA VAL A 29 -15.27 5.62 -2.98
C VAL A 29 -16.65 5.78 -2.34
N ASP A 30 -17.64 6.29 -3.09
CA ASP A 30 -19.02 6.44 -2.61
C ASP A 30 -19.71 5.10 -2.33
N ALA A 31 -19.27 4.02 -3.00
CA ALA A 31 -19.77 2.67 -2.77
C ALA A 31 -19.09 1.95 -1.59
N CYS A 32 -17.97 2.47 -1.07
CA CYS A 32 -17.27 1.90 0.07
C CYS A 32 -17.98 2.24 1.38
N ARG A 33 -17.97 1.32 2.35
CA ARG A 33 -18.44 1.62 3.72
C ARG A 33 -17.36 2.29 4.55
N SER A 34 -16.13 1.80 4.44
CA SER A 34 -14.97 2.29 5.17
C SER A 34 -13.79 2.42 4.19
N PRO A 35 -13.75 3.48 3.37
CA PRO A 35 -12.74 3.61 2.33
C PRO A 35 -11.35 3.91 2.90
N ALA A 36 -10.34 3.30 2.30
CA ALA A 36 -8.93 3.55 2.58
C ALA A 36 -8.14 3.49 1.28
N LEU A 37 -6.93 4.04 1.32
CA LEU A 37 -5.95 3.91 0.26
C LEU A 37 -4.63 3.38 0.78
N ILE A 38 -3.89 2.69 -0.09
CA ILE A 38 -2.50 2.28 0.12
C ILE A 38 -1.66 2.84 -1.01
N ASP A 39 -0.57 3.49 -0.65
CA ASP A 39 0.49 3.89 -1.57
C ASP A 39 1.83 3.46 -1.01
N SER A 40 2.61 2.73 -1.80
CA SER A 40 3.99 2.36 -1.45
C SER A 40 4.11 1.62 -0.09
N GLY A 41 3.02 0.99 0.38
CA GLY A 41 2.94 0.26 1.66
C GLY A 41 2.30 1.04 2.80
N ASP A 42 2.12 2.35 2.64
CA ASP A 42 1.48 3.22 3.63
C ASP A 42 -0.02 3.28 3.40
N GLN A 43 -0.78 2.92 4.43
CA GLN A 43 -2.24 2.95 4.42
C GLN A 43 -2.74 4.24 5.06
N LEU A 44 -3.78 4.81 4.47
CA LEU A 44 -4.51 5.96 4.99
C LEU A 44 -6.02 5.71 4.87
N THR A 45 -6.74 5.80 5.99
CA THR A 45 -8.20 5.82 5.99
C THR A 45 -8.66 7.16 5.44
N ILE A 46 -9.70 7.14 4.60
CA ILE A 46 -10.20 8.35 3.96
C ILE A 46 -11.71 8.52 4.21
N ASP A 47 -12.14 9.77 4.22
CA ASP A 47 -13.54 10.18 4.25
C ASP A 47 -13.74 11.43 3.37
N ARG A 48 -14.94 12.02 3.38
CA ARG A 48 -15.24 13.20 2.55
C ARG A 48 -14.44 14.46 2.93
N ALA A 49 -13.90 14.53 4.15
CA ALA A 49 -13.15 15.69 4.64
C ALA A 49 -11.63 15.50 4.49
N SER A 50 -11.18 14.28 4.25
CA SER A 50 -9.77 13.86 4.20
C SER A 50 -9.34 13.31 2.83
N PHE A 51 -10.18 13.47 1.81
CA PHE A 51 -9.94 12.97 0.46
C PHE A 51 -10.51 13.91 -0.60
N MET A 52 -9.74 14.10 -1.66
CA MET A 52 -10.12 14.94 -2.79
C MET A 52 -9.67 14.31 -4.10
N VAL A 53 -10.53 14.42 -5.11
CA VAL A 53 -10.22 14.03 -6.49
C VAL A 53 -10.45 15.23 -7.39
N GLU A 54 -9.39 15.69 -8.06
CA GLU A 54 -9.43 16.93 -8.83
C GLU A 54 -8.74 16.76 -10.18
N ILE A 55 -9.26 17.43 -11.22
CA ILE A 55 -8.59 17.53 -12.52
C ILE A 55 -7.85 18.85 -12.58
N ARG A 56 -6.52 18.79 -12.73
CA ARG A 56 -5.63 19.95 -12.86
C ARG A 56 -4.95 19.91 -14.21
N SER A 57 -5.22 20.89 -15.06
CA SER A 57 -4.67 20.99 -16.41
C SER A 57 -4.85 19.69 -17.21
N GLY A 58 -6.06 19.13 -17.19
CA GLY A 58 -6.42 17.89 -17.91
C GLY A 58 -5.92 16.60 -17.28
N ARG A 59 -5.29 16.64 -16.09
CA ARG A 59 -4.74 15.46 -15.41
C ARG A 59 -5.46 15.21 -14.09
N LEU A 60 -5.80 13.95 -13.83
CA LEU A 60 -6.44 13.55 -12.60
C LEU A 60 -5.44 13.45 -11.44
N TRP A 61 -5.76 14.09 -10.33
CA TRP A 61 -5.03 14.03 -9.07
C TRP A 61 -5.93 13.51 -7.96
N ILE A 62 -5.35 12.65 -7.12
CA ILE A 62 -5.93 12.26 -5.83
C ILE A 62 -5.09 12.87 -4.74
N GLU A 63 -5.76 13.46 -3.76
CA GLU A 63 -5.18 13.90 -2.50
C GLU A 63 -5.90 13.24 -1.34
N ALA A 64 -5.13 12.88 -0.31
CA ALA A 64 -5.66 12.36 0.94
C ALA A 64 -4.76 12.79 2.10
N TRP A 65 -5.35 13.01 3.27
CA TRP A 65 -4.59 13.50 4.42
C TRP A 65 -5.20 13.10 5.75
N ASP A 66 -4.36 13.04 6.77
CA ASP A 66 -4.78 13.02 8.17
C ASP A 66 -4.03 14.14 8.93
N HIS A 67 -3.97 14.03 10.25
CA HIS A 67 -3.28 15.00 11.11
C HIS A 67 -1.75 14.87 11.08
N GLU A 68 -1.22 13.74 10.62
CA GLU A 68 0.22 13.45 10.58
C GLU A 68 0.81 13.62 9.18
N ARG A 69 0.01 13.36 8.13
CA ARG A 69 0.50 13.06 6.80
C ARG A 69 -0.43 13.56 5.70
N ASN A 70 0.17 13.87 4.55
CA ASN A 70 -0.54 14.20 3.31
C ASN A 70 0.03 13.37 2.15
N LEU A 71 -0.86 12.90 1.29
CA LEU A 71 -0.56 12.14 0.08
C LEU A 71 -1.19 12.85 -1.13
N ALA A 72 -0.39 13.06 -2.17
CA ALA A 72 -0.86 13.57 -3.46
C ALA A 72 -0.30 12.72 -4.61
N ARG A 73 -1.17 12.20 -5.49
CA ARG A 73 -0.78 11.35 -6.62
C ARG A 73 -1.52 11.71 -7.90
N ARG A 74 -0.76 11.77 -9.00
CA ARG A 74 -1.33 11.89 -10.34
C ARG A 74 -1.70 10.51 -10.87
N ILE A 75 -2.97 10.32 -11.19
CA ILE A 75 -3.50 9.07 -11.72
C ILE A 75 -3.23 9.00 -13.22
N LEU A 76 -2.79 7.83 -13.70
CA LEU A 76 -2.54 7.56 -15.12
C LEU A 76 -3.64 6.69 -15.73
N ALA A 77 -4.09 5.68 -14.99
CA ALA A 77 -5.14 4.75 -15.41
C ALA A 77 -5.60 3.91 -14.23
N ILE A 78 -6.83 3.41 -14.29
CA ILE A 78 -7.31 2.31 -13.45
C ILE A 78 -6.83 1.01 -14.11
N THR A 79 -5.99 0.24 -13.41
CA THR A 79 -5.39 -1.01 -13.92
C THR A 79 -6.19 -2.25 -13.53
N SER A 80 -6.98 -2.17 -12.46
CA SER A 80 -7.88 -3.24 -12.03
C SER A 80 -9.02 -2.68 -11.19
N GLN A 81 -10.22 -3.21 -11.37
CA GLN A 81 -11.38 -2.86 -10.56
C GLN A 81 -12.16 -4.13 -10.20
N ALA A 82 -12.36 -4.33 -8.91
CA ALA A 82 -13.16 -5.40 -8.34
C ALA A 82 -14.02 -4.83 -7.20
N ARG A 83 -14.99 -5.61 -6.74
CA ARG A 83 -15.81 -5.20 -5.60
C ARG A 83 -14.95 -4.96 -4.36
N GLY A 84 -15.02 -3.75 -3.81
CA GLY A 84 -14.26 -3.32 -2.63
C GLY A 84 -12.77 -3.07 -2.88
N ARG A 85 -12.26 -3.16 -4.12
CA ARG A 85 -10.85 -2.83 -4.41
C ARG A 85 -10.68 -2.27 -5.83
N MET A 86 -10.01 -1.13 -5.93
CA MET A 86 -9.60 -0.50 -7.19
C MET A 86 -8.09 -0.25 -7.15
N VAL A 87 -7.41 -0.61 -8.23
CA VAL A 87 -5.97 -0.41 -8.40
C VAL A 87 -5.75 0.61 -9.50
N CYS A 88 -4.99 1.65 -9.18
CA CYS A 88 -4.65 2.75 -10.07
C CYS A 88 -3.14 2.76 -10.31
N SER A 89 -2.75 2.93 -11.57
CA SER A 89 -1.38 3.32 -11.89
C SER A 89 -1.20 4.81 -11.68
N VAL A 90 -0.10 5.19 -11.03
CA VAL A 90 0.19 6.58 -10.69
C VAL A 90 1.54 7.02 -11.26
N HIS A 91 1.66 8.31 -11.53
CA HIS A 91 2.93 8.89 -11.95
C HIS A 91 3.97 8.82 -10.82
N ARG A 92 5.18 8.40 -11.16
CA ARG A 92 6.37 8.56 -10.30
C ARG A 92 7.41 9.42 -11.02
N PHE A 93 8.17 10.18 -10.25
CA PHE A 93 9.28 10.96 -10.79
C PHE A 93 10.43 10.01 -11.14
N ALA A 94 10.68 9.85 -12.44
CA ALA A 94 11.61 8.88 -13.02
C ALA A 94 11.29 7.40 -12.69
N GLY A 95 11.39 6.53 -13.70
CA GLY A 95 11.15 5.09 -13.54
C GLY A 95 9.73 4.64 -13.92
N ARG A 96 9.37 3.43 -13.48
CA ARG A 96 8.07 2.82 -13.79
C ARG A 96 6.95 3.50 -13.00
N PRO A 97 5.72 3.59 -13.55
CA PRO A 97 4.55 4.02 -12.81
C PRO A 97 4.42 3.29 -11.47
N GLY A 98 4.01 4.03 -10.44
CA GLY A 98 3.67 3.46 -9.14
C GLY A 98 2.27 2.86 -9.14
N GLU A 99 1.89 2.30 -8.01
CA GLU A 99 0.56 1.78 -7.75
C GLU A 99 -0.07 2.49 -6.55
N LEU A 100 -1.32 2.90 -6.70
CA LEU A 100 -2.19 3.36 -5.62
C LEU A 100 -3.39 2.41 -5.58
N THR A 101 -3.65 1.80 -4.43
CA THR A 101 -4.83 0.94 -4.26
C THR A 101 -5.85 1.65 -3.39
N LEU A 102 -7.07 1.82 -3.90
CA LEU A 102 -8.26 2.21 -3.13
C LEU A 102 -9.01 0.93 -2.73
N PHE A 103 -9.51 0.84 -1.50
CA PHE A 103 -10.21 -0.34 -1.03
C PHE A 103 -11.16 -0.03 0.13
N ASP A 104 -12.17 -0.87 0.29
CA ASP A 104 -13.09 -0.83 1.41
C ASP A 104 -12.59 -1.75 2.53
N LEU A 105 -12.24 -1.19 3.70
CA LEU A 105 -11.78 -1.93 4.86
C LEU A 105 -12.82 -2.93 5.36
N ASP A 106 -14.10 -2.59 5.23
CA ASP A 106 -15.21 -3.44 5.69
C ASP A 106 -15.54 -4.56 4.70
N HIS A 107 -14.93 -4.56 3.51
CA HIS A 107 -15.18 -5.61 2.54
C HIS A 107 -14.47 -6.92 2.95
N PRO A 108 -15.17 -8.06 3.04
CA PRO A 108 -14.60 -9.31 3.61
C PRO A 108 -13.30 -9.80 2.95
N ARG A 109 -13.12 -9.56 1.65
CA ARG A 109 -11.89 -9.93 0.92
C ARG A 109 -10.67 -9.09 1.33
N ASN A 110 -10.88 -7.91 1.88
CA ASN A 110 -9.82 -6.99 2.30
C ASN A 110 -9.50 -7.15 3.78
N ALA A 111 -10.48 -7.47 4.62
CA ALA A 111 -10.28 -7.72 6.06
C ALA A 111 -9.16 -8.75 6.31
N GLN A 112 -9.12 -9.83 5.51
CA GLN A 112 -8.03 -10.81 5.62
C GLN A 112 -6.67 -10.23 5.20
N LYS A 113 -6.59 -9.42 4.14
CA LYS A 113 -5.33 -8.82 3.67
C LYS A 113 -4.78 -7.74 4.61
N ALA A 114 -5.63 -6.89 5.18
CA ALA A 114 -5.24 -5.89 6.17
C ALA A 114 -4.62 -6.56 7.41
N LEU A 115 -5.22 -7.67 7.88
CA LEU A 115 -4.65 -8.48 8.95
C LEU A 115 -3.27 -9.06 8.59
N PHE A 116 -3.03 -9.50 7.35
CA PHE A 116 -1.71 -9.97 6.94
C PHE A 116 -0.67 -8.84 6.88
N SER A 117 -1.02 -7.66 6.36
CA SER A 117 -0.07 -6.53 6.29
C SER A 117 0.30 -6.00 7.67
N ASP A 118 -0.64 -5.95 8.61
CA ASP A 118 -0.37 -5.49 9.97
C ASP A 118 0.53 -6.48 10.73
N ARG A 119 0.37 -7.78 10.48
CA ARG A 119 1.25 -8.83 11.02
C ARG A 119 2.68 -8.71 10.52
N GLU A 120 2.86 -8.49 9.22
CA GLU A 120 4.20 -8.31 8.63
C GLU A 120 4.87 -7.05 9.19
N LYS A 121 4.13 -5.94 9.27
CA LYS A 121 4.62 -4.69 9.88
C LYS A 121 5.04 -4.90 11.33
N PHE A 122 4.23 -5.61 12.12
CA PHE A 122 4.56 -5.89 13.52
C PHE A 122 5.74 -6.85 13.66
N ALA A 123 5.87 -7.86 12.79
CA ALA A 123 7.03 -8.75 12.78
C ALA A 123 8.35 -8.00 12.57
N GLU A 124 8.38 -7.01 11.67
CA GLU A 124 9.56 -6.16 11.44
C GLU A 124 9.86 -5.24 12.63
N GLN A 125 8.83 -4.68 13.27
CA GLN A 125 9.01 -3.94 14.52
C GLN A 125 9.56 -4.84 15.63
N PHE A 126 9.01 -6.05 15.78
CA PHE A 126 9.46 -7.04 16.76
C PHE A 126 10.91 -7.45 16.52
N ARG A 127 11.31 -7.66 15.25
CA ARG A 127 12.71 -7.88 14.87
C ARG A 127 13.61 -6.75 15.36
N THR A 128 13.19 -5.51 15.12
CA THR A 128 13.94 -4.33 15.53
C THR A 128 14.07 -4.24 17.06
N MET A 129 13.00 -4.55 17.79
CA MET A 129 13.02 -4.61 19.26
C MET A 129 13.99 -5.68 19.78
N LEU A 130 13.94 -6.89 19.23
CA LEU A 130 14.84 -7.99 19.62
C LEU A 130 16.30 -7.66 19.35
N SER A 131 16.62 -7.08 18.19
CA SER A 131 17.99 -6.64 17.88
C SER A 131 18.50 -5.57 18.84
N ARG A 132 17.62 -4.70 19.36
CA ARG A 132 17.98 -3.69 20.37
C ARG A 132 18.12 -4.26 21.78
N GLN A 133 17.22 -5.16 22.19
CA GLN A 133 17.22 -5.76 23.52
C GLN A 133 18.30 -6.84 23.70
N PHE A 134 18.65 -7.55 22.63
CA PHE A 134 19.65 -8.61 22.64
C PHE A 134 20.80 -8.33 21.65
N PRO A 135 21.64 -7.30 21.89
CA PRO A 135 22.79 -7.02 21.04
C PRO A 135 23.74 -8.23 20.96
N GLY A 136 24.19 -8.55 19.75
CA GLY A 136 25.10 -9.69 19.50
C GLY A 136 24.42 -11.07 19.55
N TRP A 137 23.10 -11.13 19.68
CA TRP A 137 22.33 -12.35 19.47
C TRP A 137 21.75 -12.39 18.05
N ASN A 138 21.69 -13.58 17.46
CA ASN A 138 21.20 -13.80 16.10
C ASN A 138 19.75 -14.26 16.12
N ILE A 139 18.87 -13.57 15.39
CA ILE A 139 17.49 -14.01 15.15
C ILE A 139 17.52 -15.10 14.07
N THR A 140 17.22 -16.33 14.45
CA THR A 140 17.38 -17.52 13.60
C THR A 140 16.07 -17.98 12.96
N THR A 141 14.95 -17.63 13.58
CA THR A 141 13.63 -17.78 12.99
C THR A 141 12.77 -16.63 13.48
N LEU A 142 11.92 -16.09 12.60
CA LEU A 142 10.91 -15.10 12.91
C LEU A 142 9.66 -15.43 12.07
N SER A 143 8.51 -15.60 12.71
CA SER A 143 7.27 -15.93 12.02
C SER A 143 6.07 -15.29 12.70
N ALA A 144 5.22 -14.64 11.91
CA ALA A 144 3.87 -14.22 12.29
C ALA A 144 2.78 -15.12 11.64
N ALA A 145 3.17 -16.28 11.11
CA ALA A 145 2.23 -17.22 10.53
C ALA A 145 1.34 -17.84 11.61
N MET A 146 0.10 -18.18 11.25
CA MET A 146 -0.80 -18.94 12.11
C MET A 146 -0.27 -20.36 12.27
N ASP A 147 -0.26 -20.87 13.50
CA ASP A 147 0.11 -22.26 13.81
C ASP A 147 -1.05 -22.93 14.55
N LEU A 148 -1.90 -23.57 13.77
CA LEU A 148 -3.11 -24.25 14.25
C LEU A 148 -2.80 -25.52 15.05
N GLN A 149 -1.60 -26.11 14.90
CA GLN A 149 -1.20 -27.30 15.66
C GLN A 149 -0.87 -26.97 17.11
N ARG A 150 -0.39 -25.75 17.37
CA ARG A 150 -0.01 -25.29 18.71
C ARG A 150 -0.94 -24.21 19.28
N SER A 151 -2.09 -24.02 18.66
CA SER A 151 -3.10 -23.01 19.03
C SER A 151 -2.54 -21.57 19.11
N PHE A 152 -1.48 -21.28 18.37
CA PHE A 152 -0.91 -19.93 18.35
C PHE A 152 -1.67 -19.07 17.35
N SER A 153 -2.35 -18.06 17.89
CA SER A 153 -2.96 -17.00 17.11
C SER A 153 -1.89 -16.26 16.31
N PRO A 154 -2.17 -15.85 15.05
CA PRO A 154 -1.23 -15.10 14.22
C PRO A 154 -1.00 -13.66 14.70
N VAL A 155 -1.60 -13.25 15.82
CA VAL A 155 -1.45 -11.92 16.41
C VAL A 155 -0.08 -11.72 17.05
N PHE A 156 0.61 -12.80 17.44
CA PHE A 156 1.90 -12.72 18.14
C PHE A 156 3.03 -13.28 17.24
N PRO A 157 3.97 -12.42 16.76
CA PRO A 157 5.14 -12.87 16.03
C PRO A 157 6.04 -13.63 16.99
N ARG A 158 6.60 -14.74 16.51
CA ARG A 158 7.42 -15.64 17.31
C ARG A 158 8.82 -15.66 16.76
N ALA A 159 9.81 -15.53 17.64
CA ALA A 159 11.20 -15.52 17.26
C ALA A 159 12.03 -16.51 18.08
N HIS A 160 13.05 -17.07 17.44
CA HIS A 160 14.08 -17.85 18.09
C HIS A 160 15.41 -17.12 17.97
N VAL A 161 16.02 -16.76 19.10
CA VAL A 161 17.24 -15.96 19.16
C VAL A 161 18.36 -16.78 19.78
N MET A 162 19.54 -16.77 19.16
CA MET A 162 20.69 -17.60 19.58
C MET A 162 21.95 -16.78 19.76
N ARG A 163 22.77 -17.16 20.76
CA ARG A 163 24.14 -16.65 20.93
C ARG A 163 25.03 -17.77 21.46
N GLY A 164 25.92 -18.27 20.62
CA GLY A 164 26.67 -19.50 20.93
C GLY A 164 25.70 -20.67 21.16
N GLY A 165 25.82 -21.35 22.29
CA GLY A 165 24.91 -22.42 22.72
C GLY A 165 23.70 -21.96 23.55
N ALA A 166 23.47 -20.65 23.70
CA ALA A 166 22.32 -20.12 24.41
C ALA A 166 21.16 -19.81 23.44
N HIS A 167 19.94 -20.13 23.86
CA HIS A 167 18.72 -20.03 23.04
C HIS A 167 17.60 -19.35 23.82
N ILE A 168 16.86 -18.46 23.15
CA ILE A 168 15.69 -17.78 23.69
C ILE A 168 14.54 -17.90 22.68
N ALA A 169 13.35 -18.25 23.19
CA ALA A 169 12.10 -18.10 22.45
C ALA A 169 11.40 -16.81 22.89
N ALA A 170 10.98 -15.99 21.93
CA ALA A 170 10.27 -14.72 22.17
C ALA A 170 8.92 -14.72 21.44
N ILE A 171 7.90 -14.12 22.05
CA ILE A 171 6.52 -13.99 21.56
C ILE A 171 5.96 -12.61 21.93
#